data_AF-A0A1F9MEZ3-F1
#
_entry.id   AF-A0A1F9MEZ3-F1
#
_cell.length_a   1.000
_cell.length_b   1.000
_cell.length_c   1.000
_cell.angle_alpha   90.00
_cell.angle_beta   90.00
_cell.angle_gamma   90.00
#
_symmetry.space_group_name_H-M   'P 1'
#
loop_
_entity.id
_entity.type
_entity.pdbx_description
1 polymer ?
#
loop_
_entity_poly.entity_id
_entity_poly.type
_entity_poly.pdbx_seq_one_letter_code
_entity_poly.pdbx_strand_id
1 'polypeptide(L)' 'MAERKKISTTIYITEEQSRSLKALHLKTKVPVAEYIRQGIDLILEKHRNVLPGQMSLLE' A
#
# COMPACT_ATOMS: atom_id res chain seq x y z
N MET A 1 14.45 1.59 17.70
CA MET A 1 13.24 1.35 16.86
C MET A 1 13.71 1.39 15.42
N ALA A 2 13.74 0.25 14.73
CA ALA A 2 14.31 0.21 13.38
C ALA A 2 13.44 1.05 12.43
N GLU A 3 14.04 2.04 11.77
CA GLU A 3 13.41 2.83 10.72
C GLU A 3 12.92 1.86 9.63
N ARG A 4 11.62 1.87 9.31
CA ARG A 4 11.07 1.04 8.24
C ARG A 4 11.64 1.54 6.91
N LYS A 5 12.71 0.87 6.45
CA LYS A 5 13.38 1.22 5.19
C LYS A 5 12.40 1.10 4.02
N LYS A 6 12.19 2.20 3.29
CA LYS A 6 11.40 2.21 2.06
C LYS A 6 12.18 1.52 0.95
N ILE A 7 11.54 0.58 0.27
CA ILE A 7 12.08 -0.13 -0.90
C ILE A 7 11.37 0.42 -2.14
N SER A 8 12.14 0.78 -3.17
CA SER A 8 11.57 1.14 -4.48
C SER A 8 11.13 -0.13 -5.20
N THR A 9 9.90 -0.17 -5.69
CA THR A 9 9.35 -1.34 -6.37
C THR A 9 8.55 -0.91 -7.59
N THR A 10 8.84 -1.54 -8.73
CA THR A 10 8.05 -1.39 -9.96
C THR A 10 6.91 -2.39 -9.93
N ILE A 11 5.68 -1.93 -10.18
CA ILE A 11 4.48 -2.78 -10.25
C ILE A 11 3.78 -2.58 -11.60
N TYR A 12 3.07 -3.61 -12.05
CA TYR A 12 2.15 -3.49 -13.17
C TYR A 12 0.74 -3.17 -12.65
N ILE A 13 0.10 -2.19 -13.29
CA ILE A 13 -1.29 -1.83 -13.06
C ILE A 13 -1.98 -1.64 -14.41
N THR A 14 -3.30 -1.70 -14.42
CA THR A 14 -4.07 -1.41 -15.63
C THR A 14 -4.00 0.07 -15.99
N GLU A 15 -4.26 0.38 -17.26
CA GLU A 15 -4.30 1.76 -17.74
C GLU A 15 -5.39 2.59 -17.04
N GLU A 16 -6.54 1.98 -16.75
CA GLU A 16 -7.64 2.59 -16.01
C GLU A 16 -7.25 2.95 -14.57
N GLN A 17 -6.54 2.05 -13.88
CA GLN A 17 -6.00 2.33 -12.54
C GLN A 17 -5.01 3.49 -12.58
N SER A 18 -4.12 3.53 -13.57
CA SER A 18 -3.17 4.63 -13.75
C SER A 18 -3.88 5.98 -13.96
N ARG A 19 -4.88 6.03 -14.84
CA ARG A 19 -5.72 7.22 -15.07
C ARG A 19 -6.42 7.67 -13.79
N SER A 20 -7.05 6.74 -13.08
CA SER A 20 -7.79 7.02 -11.85
C SER A 20 -6.89 7.56 -10.73
N LEU A 21 -5.71 6.95 -10.54
CA LEU A 21 -4.74 7.40 -9.54
C LEU A 21 -4.19 8.79 -9.87
N LYS A 22 -3.92 9.10 -11.15
CA LYS A 22 -3.51 10.44 -11.57
C LYS A 22 -4.60 11.48 -11.32
N ALA A 23 -5.84 11.17 -11.66
CA ALA A 23 -6.97 12.06 -11.38
C ALA A 23 -7.16 12.32 -9.88
N LEU A 24 -6.99 11.28 -9.05
CA LEU A 24 -7.05 11.38 -7.60
C LEU A 24 -5.92 12.26 -7.04
N HIS A 25 -4.69 12.07 -7.50
CA HIS A 25 -3.55 12.91 -7.15
C HIS A 25 -3.80 14.39 -7.51
N LEU A 26 -4.31 14.66 -8.71
CA LEU A 26 -4.58 16.04 -9.15
C LEU A 26 -5.57 16.76 -8.22
N LYS A 27 -6.59 16.05 -7.72
CA LYS A 27 -7.61 16.58 -6.81
C LYS A 27 -7.11 16.76 -5.37
N THR A 28 -6.35 15.79 -4.86
CA THR A 28 -6.00 15.72 -3.42
C THR A 28 -4.61 16.24 -3.10
N LYS A 29 -3.74 16.34 -4.12
CA LYS A 29 -2.30 16.61 -4.02
C LYS A 29 -1.51 15.53 -3.28
N VAL A 30 -2.13 14.41 -2.92
CA VAL A 30 -1.44 13.27 -2.30
C VAL A 30 -0.71 12.46 -3.38
N PRO A 31 0.57 12.09 -3.19
CA PRO A 31 1.32 11.32 -4.19
C PRO A 31 0.68 9.98 -4.53
N VAL A 32 0.72 9.58 -5.80
CA VAL A 32 0.18 8.27 -6.27
C VAL A 32 0.75 7.09 -5.46
N ALA A 33 2.04 7.13 -5.11
CA ALA A 33 2.69 6.10 -4.31
C ALA A 33 2.12 5.94 -2.90
N GLU A 34 1.50 6.99 -2.33
CA GLU A 34 0.81 6.89 -1.04
C GLU A 34 -0.46 6.06 -1.18
N TYR A 35 -1.26 6.28 -2.23
CA TYR A 35 -2.47 5.49 -2.48
C TYR A 35 -2.18 4.02 -2.79
N ILE A 36 -1.11 3.75 -3.54
CA ILE A 36 -0.66 2.37 -3.78
C ILE A 36 -0.31 1.69 -2.45
N ARG A 37 0.42 2.36 -1.56
CA ARG A 37 0.75 1.82 -0.24
C ARG A 37 -0.49 1.62 0.64
N GLN A 38 -1.42 2.58 0.67
CA GLN A 38 -2.68 2.43 1.41
C GLN A 38 -3.49 1.22 0.91
N GLY A 39 -3.52 1.00 -0.41
CA GLY A 39 -4.15 -0.18 -1.00
C GLY A 39 -3.46 -1.48 -0.58
N ILE A 40 -2.12 -1.51 -0.55
CA ILE A 40 -1.34 -2.65 -0.05
C ILE A 40 -1.66 -2.89 1.43
N ASP A 41 -1.61 -1.87 2.27
CA ASP A 41 -1.87 -1.97 3.71
C ASP A 41 -3.29 -2.49 3.97
N LEU A 42 -4.29 -2.00 3.24
CA LEU A 42 -5.68 -2.47 3.34
C LEU A 42 -5.82 -3.97 3.02
N ILE A 43 -5.15 -4.43 1.96
CA ILE A 43 -5.18 -5.84 1.56
C ILE A 43 -4.41 -6.70 2.57
N LEU A 44 -3.25 -6.26 3.05
CA LEU A 44 -2.49 -6.98 4.08
C LEU A 44 -3.28 -7.12 5.38
N GLU A 45 -3.94 -6.05 5.84
CA GLU A 45 -4.79 -6.10 7.02
C GLU A 45 -5.96 -7.07 6.84
N LYS A 46 -6.63 -7.02 5.67
CA LYS A 46 -7.74 -7.93 5.35
C LYS A 46 -7.32 -9.41 5.38
N HIS A 47 -6.07 -9.70 5.01
CA HIS A 47 -5.52 -11.04 4.95
C HIS A 47 -4.61 -11.39 6.15
N ARG A 48 -4.64 -10.59 7.21
CA ARG A 48 -3.76 -10.76 8.36
C ARG A 48 -3.81 -12.16 8.98
N ASN A 49 -5.00 -12.78 9.02
CA ASN A 49 -5.21 -14.11 9.59
C ASN A 49 -4.62 -15.26 8.76
N VAL A 50 -4.30 -15.03 7.48
CA VAL A 50 -3.70 -16.04 6.59
C VAL A 50 -2.22 -15.80 6.35
N LEU A 51 -1.68 -14.65 6.77
CA LEU A 51 -0.26 -14.36 6.65
C LEU A 51 0.50 -15.06 7.80
N PRO A 52 1.36 -16.05 7.50
CA PRO A 52 2.16 -16.71 8.53
C PRO A 52 3.12 -15.68 9.16
N GLY A 53 3.12 -15.59 10.49
CA GLY A 53 4.08 -14.77 11.25
C GLY A 53 3.55 -13.45 11.83
N GLN A 54 2.23 -13.18 11.79
CA GLN A 54 1.64 -12.03 12.51
C GLN A 54 0.76 -12.44 13.71
N MET A 55 1.24 -13.37 14.54
CA MET A 55 0.90 -13.33 15.97
C MET A 55 1.55 -12.07 16.56
N SER A 56 0.79 -10.98 16.64
CA SER A 56 1.15 -9.86 17.50
C SER A 56 1.01 -10.31 18.95
N LEU A 57 2.14 -10.67 19.53
CA LEU A 57 2.46 -10.89 20.94
C LEU A 57 1.55 -10.12 21.93
N LEU A 58 0.89 -10.85 22.83
CA LEU A 58 0.51 -10.41 24.17
C LEU A 58 0.70 -11.60 25.14
N GLU A 59 1.89 -11.72 25.70
CA GLU A 59 2.07 -11.86 27.15
C GLU A 59 2.72 -10.57 27.65
#